data_AF-A0A6P6ETH7-F1
#
_entry.id   AF-A0A6P6ETH7-F1
#
_cell.length_a   1.000
_cell.length_b   1.000
_cell.length_c   1.000
_cell.angle_alpha   90.00
_cell.angle_beta   90.00
_cell.angle_gamma   90.00
#
_symmetry.space_group_name_H-M   'P 1'
#
loop_
_entity.id
_entity.type
_entity.pdbx_description
1 polymer ?
#
loop_
_entity_poly.entity_id
_entity_poly.type
_entity_poly.pdbx_seq_one_letter_code
_entity_poly.pdbx_strand_id
1 'polypeptide(L)'
;MAEQESLEFGKADFVLMDTVSMPEFMANLKLRFEKGRIYTFIGEVVVSVNPYKLLNIYGRDTVEQYKGRELYERPPHLFAIADAAYKAMKRRSKDTCIVISGIRRRPWYIQPQSAFNLLNT
;
A
#
# COMPACT_ATOMS: atom_id res chain seq x y z
N MET A 1 5.67 -16.09 -12.54
CA MET A 1 4.63 -16.01 -11.49
C MET A 1 4.03 -14.62 -11.36
N ALA A 2 4.82 -13.53 -11.29
CA ALA A 2 4.28 -12.16 -11.34
C ALA A 2 3.71 -11.76 -12.73
N GLU A 3 4.26 -12.34 -13.81
CA GLU A 3 3.86 -12.07 -15.20
C GLU A 3 2.45 -12.61 -15.54
N GLN A 4 2.04 -13.72 -14.94
CA GLN A 4 0.72 -14.34 -15.18
C GLN A 4 -0.43 -13.59 -14.50
N GLU A 5 -0.18 -12.82 -13.43
CA GLU A 5 -1.23 -11.98 -12.82
C GLU A 5 -1.55 -10.75 -13.68
N SER A 6 -0.63 -10.31 -14.54
CA SER A 6 -0.78 -9.08 -15.32
C SER A 6 -1.92 -9.13 -16.35
N LEU A 7 -2.28 -10.33 -16.81
CA LEU A 7 -3.29 -10.57 -17.85
C LEU A 7 -4.72 -10.73 -17.28
N GLU A 8 -4.88 -11.35 -16.10
CA GLU A 8 -6.20 -11.58 -15.49
C GLU A 8 -6.62 -10.51 -14.47
N PHE A 9 -5.65 -9.83 -13.84
CA PHE A 9 -5.90 -8.93 -12.71
C PHE A 9 -5.48 -7.48 -13.01
N GLY A 10 -5.02 -7.19 -14.23
CA GLY A 10 -4.46 -5.88 -14.59
C GLY A 10 -3.00 -5.71 -14.14
N LYS A 11 -2.36 -4.63 -14.59
CA LYS A 11 -0.93 -4.37 -14.35
C LYS A 11 -0.66 -4.14 -12.87
N ALA A 12 0.28 -4.90 -12.31
CA ALA A 12 0.68 -4.82 -10.89
C ALA A 12 1.62 -3.66 -10.59
N ASP A 13 2.32 -3.16 -11.61
CA ASP A 13 3.12 -1.95 -11.57
C ASP A 13 2.61 -0.99 -12.65
N PHE A 14 2.32 0.23 -12.25
CA PHE A 14 1.90 1.29 -13.16
C PHE A 14 3.02 1.78 -14.09
N VAL A 15 4.29 1.52 -13.76
CA VAL A 15 5.43 1.82 -14.65
C VAL A 15 5.40 0.94 -15.92
N LEU A 16 4.74 -0.22 -15.86
CA LEU A 16 4.58 -1.16 -16.98
C LEU A 16 3.34 -0.86 -17.85
N MET A 17 2.65 0.26 -17.61
CA MET A 17 1.56 0.72 -18.46
C MET A 17 2.10 1.55 -19.62
N ASP A 18 1.65 1.21 -20.83
CA ASP A 18 2.07 1.89 -22.07
C ASP A 18 1.57 3.35 -22.13
N THR A 19 0.41 3.61 -21.52
CA THR A 19 -0.27 4.91 -21.53
C THR A 19 -0.64 5.32 -20.11
N VAL A 20 -0.02 6.40 -19.61
CA VAL A 20 -0.25 6.91 -18.25
C VAL A 20 -1.39 7.94 -18.25
N SER A 21 -2.54 7.55 -18.79
CA SER A 21 -3.73 8.39 -18.79
C SER A 21 -4.54 8.19 -17.50
N MET A 22 -5.10 9.26 -16.94
CA MET A 22 -6.01 9.18 -15.78
C MET A 22 -7.15 8.16 -15.94
N PRO A 23 -7.85 8.07 -17.09
CA PRO A 23 -8.93 7.10 -17.26
C PRO A 23 -8.43 5.64 -17.24
N GLU A 24 -7.29 5.33 -17.86
CA GLU A 24 -6.73 3.98 -17.85
C GLU A 24 -6.18 3.60 -16.48
N PHE A 25 -5.54 4.56 -15.79
CA PHE A 25 -5.09 4.38 -14.42
C PHE A 25 -6.26 3.99 -13.50
N MET A 26 -7.38 4.73 -13.58
CA MET A 26 -8.59 4.40 -12.82
C MET A 26 -9.20 3.06 -13.23
N ALA A 27 -9.21 2.73 -14.53
CA ALA A 27 -9.72 1.44 -15.01
C ALA A 27 -8.91 0.26 -14.46
N ASN A 28 -7.57 0.34 -14.49
CA ASN A 28 -6.70 -0.69 -13.92
C ASN A 28 -6.90 -0.83 -12.40
N LEU A 29 -6.96 0.29 -11.68
CA LEU A 29 -7.16 0.28 -10.23
C LEU A 29 -8.53 -0.30 -9.86
N LYS A 30 -9.58 0.01 -10.63
CA LYS A 30 -10.93 -0.54 -10.46
C LYS A 30 -10.94 -2.05 -10.70
N LEU A 31 -10.33 -2.53 -11.78
CA LEU A 31 -10.24 -3.96 -12.09
C LEU A 31 -9.53 -4.72 -10.96
N ARG A 32 -8.41 -4.19 -10.48
CA ARG A 32 -7.65 -4.76 -9.36
C ARG A 32 -8.49 -4.82 -8.08
N PHE A 33 -9.21 -3.74 -7.78
CA PHE A 33 -10.08 -3.66 -6.62
C PHE A 33 -11.22 -4.69 -6.66
N GLU A 34 -11.89 -4.84 -7.81
CA GLU A 34 -12.96 -5.84 -8.01
C GLU A 34 -12.45 -7.27 -7.81
N LYS A 35 -11.19 -7.53 -8.14
CA LYS A 35 -10.54 -8.83 -7.91
C LYS A 35 -9.94 -8.99 -6.51
N GLY A 36 -10.12 -8.03 -5.61
CA GLY A 36 -9.60 -8.07 -4.24
C GLY A 36 -8.10 -7.77 -4.09
N ARG A 37 -7.47 -7.20 -5.12
CA ARG A 37 -6.08 -6.72 -5.07
C ARG A 37 -6.06 -5.25 -4.68
N ILE A 38 -5.75 -5.00 -3.41
CA ILE A 38 -5.77 -3.64 -2.83
C ILE A 38 -4.47 -2.86 -2.99
N TYR A 39 -3.38 -3.57 -3.29
CA TYR A 39 -2.05 -3.01 -3.44
C TYR A 39 -1.62 -3.02 -4.90
N THR A 40 -1.00 -1.92 -5.32
CA THR A 40 -0.40 -1.78 -6.65
C THR A 40 0.89 -0.97 -6.53
N PHE A 41 1.93 -1.36 -7.25
CA PHE A 41 3.20 -0.62 -7.26
C PHE A 41 3.20 0.52 -8.28
N ILE A 42 3.94 1.56 -7.96
CA ILE A 42 4.40 2.60 -8.87
C ILE A 42 5.92 2.69 -8.63
N GLY A 43 6.69 1.82 -9.27
CA GLY A 43 8.13 1.73 -8.98
C GLY A 43 8.40 1.41 -7.50
N GLU A 44 8.98 2.37 -6.77
CA GLU A 44 9.28 2.24 -5.33
C GLU A 44 8.12 2.66 -4.41
N VAL A 45 7.03 3.20 -4.96
CA VAL A 45 5.84 3.62 -4.20
C VAL A 45 4.78 2.53 -4.23
N VAL A 46 4.03 2.36 -3.15
CA VAL A 46 2.86 1.46 -3.11
C VAL A 46 1.58 2.25 -2.95
N VAL A 47 0.62 2.02 -3.84
CA VAL A 47 -0.74 2.53 -3.73
C VAL A 47 -1.59 1.49 -3.02
N SER A 48 -2.27 1.92 -1.96
CA SER A 48 -3.20 1.09 -1.18
C SER A 48 -4.62 1.62 -1.32
N VAL A 49 -5.53 0.77 -1.77
CA VAL A 49 -6.96 1.07 -1.88
C VAL A 49 -7.72 0.34 -0.78
N ASN A 50 -8.44 1.06 0.07
CA ASN A 50 -9.13 0.43 1.21
C ASN A 50 -10.29 -0.47 0.74
N PRO A 51 -10.27 -1.79 1.02
CA PRO A 51 -11.35 -2.72 0.66
C PRO A 51 -12.60 -2.60 1.55
N TYR A 52 -12.55 -1.80 2.63
CA TYR A 52 -13.59 -1.69 3.66
C TYR A 52 -14.02 -3.04 4.27
N LYS A 53 -13.20 -4.07 4.10
CA LYS A 53 -13.40 -5.44 4.57
C LYS A 53 -12.07 -5.98 5.08
N LEU A 54 -12.13 -6.92 6.01
CA LEU A 54 -10.94 -7.63 6.49
C LEU A 54 -10.48 -8.62 5.41
N LEU A 55 -9.25 -8.47 4.95
CA LEU A 55 -8.59 -9.41 4.04
C LEU A 55 -7.58 -10.25 4.81
N ASN A 56 -7.52 -11.55 4.53
CA ASN A 56 -6.60 -12.49 5.19
C ASN A 56 -5.15 -12.42 4.67
N ILE A 57 -4.71 -11.24 4.21
CA ILE A 57 -3.40 -11.04 3.58
C ILE A 57 -2.28 -10.74 4.59
N TYR A 58 -2.63 -10.42 5.83
CA TYR A 58 -1.68 -10.05 6.89
C TYR A 58 -1.26 -11.23 7.79
N GLY A 59 -1.47 -12.47 7.35
CA GLY A 59 -1.08 -13.66 8.09
C GLY A 59 0.44 -13.78 8.26
N ARG A 60 0.87 -14.57 9.26
CA ARG A 60 2.30 -14.85 9.51
C ARG A 60 2.97 -15.53 8.31
N ASP A 61 2.25 -16.41 7.61
CA ASP A 61 2.72 -17.06 6.39
C ASP A 61 3.09 -16.04 5.31
N THR A 62 2.26 -15.01 5.13
CA THR A 62 2.56 -13.92 4.19
C THR A 62 3.80 -13.14 4.62
N VAL A 63 3.99 -12.89 5.91
CA VAL A 63 5.21 -12.18 6.38
C VAL A 63 6.46 -12.96 6.01
N GLU A 64 6.49 -14.27 6.25
CA GLU A 64 7.65 -15.11 5.94
C GLU A 64 7.90 -15.22 4.43
N GLN A 65 6.83 -15.22 3.62
CA GLN A 65 6.97 -15.25 2.16
C GLN A 65 7.61 -13.99 1.57
N TYR A 66 7.45 -12.83 2.22
CA TYR A 66 7.97 -11.54 1.74
C TYR A 66 9.30 -11.16 2.39
N LYS A 67 9.60 -11.74 3.57
CA LYS A 67 10.86 -11.54 4.27
C LYS A 67 12.04 -12.02 3.43
N GLY A 68 13.05 -11.17 3.27
CA GLY A 68 14.27 -11.55 2.55
C GLY A 68 14.15 -11.57 1.03
N ARG A 69 12.97 -11.30 0.44
CA ARG A 69 12.78 -11.27 -1.02
C ARG A 69 13.03 -9.89 -1.65
N GLU A 70 13.34 -9.87 -2.94
CA GLU A 70 13.51 -8.61 -3.67
C GLU A 70 12.17 -7.97 -4.03
N LEU A 71 12.17 -6.65 -4.20
CA LEU A 71 11.03 -5.92 -4.78
C LEU A 71 10.76 -6.56 -6.16
N TYR A 72 9.50 -6.79 -6.53
CA TYR A 72 9.05 -7.45 -7.77
C TYR A 72 9.07 -8.99 -7.83
N GLU A 73 9.69 -9.71 -6.88
CA GLU A 73 9.59 -11.19 -6.88
C GLU A 73 8.19 -11.67 -6.48
N ARG A 74 7.46 -10.84 -5.74
CA ARG A 74 6.14 -11.13 -5.17
C ARG A 74 5.13 -10.05 -5.56
N PRO A 75 3.82 -10.38 -5.52
CA PRO A 75 2.78 -9.40 -5.83
C PRO A 75 2.88 -8.17 -4.92
N PRO A 76 2.34 -7.03 -5.37
CA PRO A 76 2.37 -5.80 -4.60
C PRO A 76 1.76 -6.00 -3.22
N HIS A 77 2.55 -5.71 -2.19
CA HIS A 77 2.16 -5.82 -0.80
C HIS A 77 2.96 -4.85 0.06
N LEU A 78 2.35 -4.38 1.15
CA LEU A 78 3.00 -3.48 2.10
C LEU A 78 4.28 -4.08 2.71
N PHE A 79 4.30 -5.41 2.91
CA PHE A 79 5.46 -6.12 3.47
C PHE A 79 6.70 -6.05 2.58
N ALA A 80 6.55 -5.93 1.26
CA ALA A 80 7.69 -5.76 0.36
C ALA A 80 8.43 -4.44 0.63
N ILE A 81 7.69 -3.35 0.86
CA ILE A 81 8.24 -2.03 1.21
C ILE A 81 8.88 -2.05 2.60
N ALA A 82 8.24 -2.72 3.56
CA ALA A 82 8.77 -2.85 4.91
C ALA A 82 10.09 -3.65 4.93
N ASP A 83 10.17 -4.77 4.20
CA ASP A 83 11.40 -5.58 4.08
C ASP A 83 12.51 -4.79 3.36
N ALA A 84 12.16 -4.06 2.29
CA ALA A 84 13.11 -3.20 1.58
C ALA A 84 13.69 -2.09 2.49
N ALA A 85 12.83 -1.41 3.27
CA ALA A 85 13.26 -0.40 4.24
C ALA A 85 14.14 -1.01 5.34
N TYR A 86 13.75 -2.17 5.88
CA TYR A 86 14.52 -2.87 6.89
C TYR A 86 15.89 -3.33 6.37
N LYS A 87 15.96 -3.86 5.15
CA LYS A 87 17.23 -4.21 4.49
C LYS A 87 18.10 -3.00 4.23
N ALA A 88 17.50 -1.89 3.79
CA ALA A 88 18.25 -0.66 3.55
C ALA A 88 18.88 -0.14 4.86
N MET A 89 18.11 -0.15 5.96
CA MET A 89 18.62 0.18 7.29
C MET A 89 19.75 -0.77 7.71
N LYS A 90 19.56 -2.09 7.59
CA LYS A 90 20.55 -3.10 8.01
C LYS A 90 21.83 -3.10 7.17
N ARG A 91 21.72 -2.89 5.85
CA ARG A 91 22.87 -2.94 4.92
C ARG A 91 23.64 -1.63 4.86
N ARG A 92 22.93 -0.50 4.91
CA ARG A 92 23.53 0.83 4.72
C ARG A 92 23.73 1.59 6.03
N SER A 93 23.23 1.06 7.16
CA SER A 93 23.19 1.75 8.47
C SER A 93 22.73 3.21 8.35
N LYS A 94 21.70 3.42 7.51
CA LYS A 94 21.08 4.72 7.28
C LYS A 94 19.66 4.71 7.82
N ASP A 95 19.25 5.84 8.39
CA ASP A 95 17.88 6.05 8.83
C ASP A 95 16.94 6.05 7.62
N THR A 96 15.91 5.22 7.70
CA THR A 96 14.87 5.10 6.66
C THR A 96 13.55 5.59 7.22
N CYS A 97 12.84 6.44 6.48
CA CYS A 97 11.48 6.83 6.82
C CYS A 97 10.50 6.26 5.79
N ILE A 98 9.30 5.91 6.24
CA ILE A 98 8.18 5.52 5.38
C ILE A 98 7.15 6.64 5.49
N VAL A 99 6.87 7.29 4.37
CA VAL A 99 5.87 8.37 4.30
C VAL A 99 4.54 7.78 3.85
N ILE A 100 3.49 7.99 4.64
CA ILE A 100 2.12 7.56 4.32
C ILE A 100 1.27 8.80 4.07
N SER A 101 0.87 9.00 2.81
CA SER A 101 -0.05 10.05 2.41
C SER A 101 -1.42 9.46 2.07
N GLY A 102 -2.50 10.10 2.51
CA GLY A 102 -3.86 9.66 2.19
C GLY A 102 -4.93 10.64 2.62
N ILE A 103 -6.11 10.53 2.03
CA ILE A 103 -7.26 11.37 2.37
C ILE A 103 -7.97 10.82 3.62
N ARG A 104 -8.17 11.66 4.63
CA ARG A 104 -8.93 11.29 5.82
C ARG A 104 -10.43 11.38 5.53
N ARG A 105 -11.11 10.24 5.37
CA ARG A 105 -12.58 10.19 5.24
C ARG A 105 -13.32 10.26 6.58
N ARG A 106 -13.04 11.28 7.40
CA ARG A 106 -13.88 11.62 8.57
C ARG A 106 -14.20 13.12 8.56
N PRO A 107 -15.48 13.54 8.48
CA PRO A 107 -15.88 14.83 9.02
C PRO A 107 -15.90 14.69 10.54
N TRP A 108 -14.89 15.21 11.24
CA TRP A 108 -15.05 15.47 12.66
C TRP A 108 -15.62 16.88 12.78
N TYR A 109 -16.93 16.96 13.00
CA TYR A 109 -17.52 18.10 13.71
C TYR A 109 -16.87 18.13 15.09
N ILE A 110 -15.87 18.98 15.28
CA ILE A 110 -15.39 19.34 16.61
C ILE A 110 -16.32 20.46 17.07
N GLN A 111 -17.23 20.16 18.00
CA GLN A 111 -17.84 21.20 18.83
C GLN A 111 -16.73 21.83 19.69
N PRO A 112 -16.46 23.14 19.58
CA PRO A 112 -15.30 23.75 20.23
C PRO A 112 -15.57 24.21 21.68
N GLN A 113 -16.28 23.45 22.52
CA GLN A 113 -16.66 23.94 23.87
C GLN A 113 -16.48 23.01 25.07
N SER A 114 -16.06 21.75 24.93
CA SER A 114 -16.11 20.81 26.09
C SER A 114 -14.75 20.36 26.64
N ALA A 115 -13.62 20.94 26.22
CA ALA A 115 -12.29 20.52 26.67
C ALA A 115 -11.54 21.57 27.53
N PHE A 116 -12.23 22.54 28.13
CA PHE A 116 -11.60 23.60 28.92
C PHE A 116 -11.57 23.35 30.45
N ASN A 117 -12.09 22.23 30.97
CA ASN A 117 -12.30 22.04 32.42
C ASN A 117 -11.51 20.90 33.08
N LEU A 118 -10.36 20.47 32.54
CA LEU A 118 -9.52 19.43 33.18
C LEU A 118 -8.09 19.86 33.50
N LEU A 119 -7.84 21.18 33.59
CA LEU A 119 -6.53 21.72 33.98
C LEU A 119 -6.58 22.66 35.19
N ASN A 120 -7.67 22.67 35.96
CA ASN A 120 -7.71 23.33 37.27
C ASN A 120 -8.67 22.62 38.23
N THR A 121 -8.17 21.57 38.89
CA THR A 121 -8.44 21.21 40.29
C THR A 121 -7.36 20.23 40.73
#